data_AF-A0A2V6F752-F1
#
_entry.id   AF-A0A2V6F752-F1
#
_cell.length_a   1.000
_cell.length_b   1.000
_cell.length_c   1.000
_cell.angle_alpha   90.00
_cell.angle_beta   90.00
_cell.angle_gamma   90.00
#
_symmetry.space_group_name_H-M   'P 1'
#
loop_
_entity.id
_entity.type
_entity.pdbx_description
1 polymer ?
#
loop_
_entity_poly.entity_id
_entity_poly.type
_entity_poly.pdbx_seq_one_letter_code
_entity_poly.pdbx_strand_id
1 'polypeptide(L)'
;MSNHFSSKIGLFPGSQVVTRGPRARPHLGLLTPHGSASRPGLATDYLWKSTPRVWKKLLFLCGMATTLALIASSADGSLKYFRSDEGMAGSGVGPLPDNFDAPGVLRWRVEVDPGHSTPILVNGKIFITTCRAGSKELATVALDEKDGRLLWRSALAVTRVEQTHQIGSPATATPACDGQRVFVFFGSYGLICHDLDGKKLWEHRMGPFQDEYGAGSSPVLVDDKVILSQDHDKDSFVAAFDCATGRMIWKSARPDAVRSYSTPAVWTRNGRKELLVAGALELTSYDPANGERLWRVNGLARIVIPTPVPAAEMVYMASWSPGGDAGRRLALDPWPAALAKWDRNHDGKLARAEVDDREVLDRFYRIDLDQSGLLDEKEWDRHAEVFRRAQNAILALRPAGRGELNESAVVWKYQRGVPYVATPLLDKGILWMAKDGGIVTRL
;
A
#
# COMPACT_ATOMS: atom_id res chain seq x y z
N MET A 1 -21.42 -26.57 21.74
CA MET A 1 -22.79 -26.68 21.19
C MET A 1 -22.84 -25.94 19.87
N SER A 2 -23.18 -26.66 18.82
CA SER A 2 -23.21 -26.26 17.40
C SER A 2 -24.29 -25.21 17.13
N ASN A 3 -24.02 -24.24 16.25
CA ASN A 3 -25.07 -23.49 15.57
C ASN A 3 -24.75 -23.35 14.07
N HIS A 4 -25.57 -24.03 13.27
CA HIS A 4 -25.76 -23.82 11.85
C HIS A 4 -26.66 -22.60 11.63
N PHE A 5 -26.31 -21.73 10.67
CA PHE A 5 -27.29 -20.86 10.02
C PHE A 5 -27.20 -21.04 8.50
N SER A 6 -28.32 -21.52 7.96
CA SER A 6 -28.57 -21.78 6.54
C SER A 6 -29.10 -20.51 5.87
N SER A 7 -28.52 -20.14 4.74
CA SER A 7 -28.97 -19.05 3.88
C SER A 7 -30.02 -19.54 2.89
N LYS A 8 -31.23 -18.96 2.92
CA LYS A 8 -32.20 -19.02 1.81
C LYS A 8 -32.36 -17.62 1.22
N ILE A 9 -31.94 -17.45 -0.04
CA ILE A 9 -32.18 -16.26 -0.86
C ILE A 9 -33.48 -16.49 -1.64
N GLY A 10 -34.46 -15.61 -1.43
CA GLY A 10 -35.69 -15.54 -2.22
C GLY A 10 -35.54 -14.53 -3.36
N LEU A 11 -35.83 -14.96 -4.58
CA LEU A 11 -35.92 -14.14 -5.79
C LEU A 11 -37.25 -13.35 -5.80
N PHE A 12 -37.21 -12.08 -6.21
CA PHE A 12 -38.37 -11.34 -6.71
C PHE A 12 -38.01 -10.63 -8.04
N PRO A 13 -38.92 -10.62 -9.04
CA PRO A 13 -38.61 -10.13 -10.38
C PRO A 13 -39.13 -8.71 -10.66
N GLY A 14 -38.48 -8.04 -11.61
CA GLY A 14 -39.14 -7.22 -12.63
C GLY A 14 -39.31 -5.73 -12.33
N SER A 15 -38.56 -4.88 -13.05
CA SER A 15 -39.11 -3.64 -13.59
C SER A 15 -38.32 -3.19 -14.83
N GLN A 16 -39.07 -2.75 -15.83
CA GLN A 16 -38.67 -2.53 -17.21
C GLN A 16 -37.89 -1.22 -17.40
N VAL A 17 -36.88 -1.28 -18.28
CA VAL A 17 -36.13 -0.14 -18.81
C VAL A 17 -36.84 0.39 -20.06
N VAL A 18 -37.18 1.68 -20.06
CA VAL A 18 -37.66 2.41 -21.25
C VAL A 18 -36.46 3.04 -21.96
N THR A 19 -36.20 2.59 -23.18
CA THR A 19 -35.19 3.15 -24.09
C THR A 19 -35.77 4.32 -24.89
N ARG A 20 -35.01 5.42 -25.03
CA ARG A 20 -35.23 6.44 -26.07
C ARG A 20 -33.97 6.56 -26.91
N GLY A 21 -34.15 6.40 -28.23
CA GLY A 21 -33.09 6.36 -29.23
C GLY A 21 -32.43 7.72 -29.56
N PRO A 22 -31.39 7.70 -30.42
CA PRO A 22 -30.47 8.82 -30.61
C PRO A 22 -30.93 9.78 -31.71
N ARG A 23 -30.63 11.08 -31.55
CA ARG A 23 -30.75 12.08 -32.62
C ARG A 23 -29.38 12.63 -33.03
N ALA A 24 -29.08 12.38 -34.30
CA ALA A 24 -28.33 13.14 -35.32
C ALA A 24 -27.22 14.14 -34.93
N ARG A 25 -26.06 13.94 -35.58
CA ARG A 25 -24.98 14.91 -35.84
C ARG A 25 -25.43 16.01 -36.82
N PRO A 26 -24.66 17.10 -36.92
CA PRO A 26 -24.08 17.41 -38.23
C PRO A 26 -22.59 17.76 -38.21
N HIS A 27 -22.01 17.58 -39.39
CA HIS A 27 -20.64 17.85 -39.81
C HIS A 27 -20.28 19.34 -39.88
N LEU A 28 -19.03 19.67 -39.56
CA LEU A 28 -18.21 20.76 -40.10
C LEU A 28 -16.76 20.22 -39.99
N GLY A 29 -15.85 20.21 -40.96
CA GLY A 29 -15.61 21.13 -42.06
C GLY A 29 -14.11 21.48 -41.99
N LEU A 30 -13.28 20.73 -42.71
CA LEU A 30 -11.83 20.90 -42.85
C LEU A 30 -11.48 22.27 -43.45
N LEU A 31 -10.49 22.96 -42.89
CA LEU A 31 -9.66 23.95 -43.59
C LEU A 31 -8.25 23.98 -42.99
N THR A 32 -7.28 23.46 -43.73
CA THR A 32 -5.85 23.75 -43.60
C THR A 32 -5.46 24.80 -44.63
N PRO A 33 -4.56 25.75 -44.31
CA PRO A 33 -3.82 26.47 -45.32
C PRO A 33 -2.34 26.06 -45.36
N HIS A 34 -1.88 25.88 -46.58
CA HIS A 34 -0.49 25.83 -47.01
C HIS A 34 0.33 27.03 -46.56
N GLY A 35 1.60 26.78 -46.21
CA GLY A 35 2.66 27.78 -46.11
C GLY A 35 3.99 27.17 -46.56
N SER A 36 4.43 27.58 -47.75
CA SER A 36 5.67 27.23 -48.43
C SER A 36 6.83 28.17 -48.07
N ALA A 37 8.05 27.77 -48.49
CA ALA A 37 9.33 28.50 -48.53
C ALA A 37 10.15 28.41 -47.23
N SER A 38 11.47 28.20 -47.22
CA SER A 38 12.52 28.30 -48.25
C SER A 38 13.79 27.60 -47.74
N ARG A 39 14.53 26.91 -48.62
CA ARG A 39 15.91 26.44 -48.40
C ARG A 39 16.90 27.60 -48.59
N PRO A 40 17.97 27.69 -47.79
CA PRO A 40 19.26 28.21 -48.24
C PRO A 40 20.24 27.07 -48.44
N GLY A 41 20.80 27.00 -49.65
CA GLY A 41 21.92 26.12 -49.97
C GLY A 41 23.27 26.74 -49.63
N LEU A 42 24.28 25.86 -49.73
CA LEU A 42 25.67 26.16 -50.12
C LEU A 42 26.54 26.92 -49.11
N ALA A 43 27.15 26.19 -48.18
CA ALA A 43 28.44 26.56 -47.59
C ALA A 43 29.14 25.38 -46.88
N THR A 44 29.50 24.29 -47.59
CA THR A 44 30.35 23.24 -46.98
C THR A 44 31.46 22.66 -47.87
N ASP A 45 31.66 23.17 -49.09
CA ASP A 45 32.60 22.55 -50.05
C ASP A 45 34.03 23.12 -50.05
N TYR A 46 34.41 23.95 -49.08
CA TYR A 46 35.70 24.67 -49.13
C TYR A 46 36.74 24.38 -48.03
N LEU A 47 36.60 23.27 -47.27
CA LEU A 47 37.60 22.91 -46.24
C LEU A 47 37.98 21.42 -46.21
N TRP A 48 38.15 20.76 -47.37
CA TRP A 48 38.62 19.35 -47.43
C TRP A 48 39.97 19.15 -48.14
N LYS A 49 40.61 20.21 -48.66
CA LYS A 49 41.84 20.07 -49.47
C LYS A 49 43.08 20.69 -48.81
N SER A 50 43.42 20.29 -47.58
CA SER A 50 44.80 20.42 -47.05
C SER A 50 44.94 19.89 -45.62
N THR A 51 45.00 18.56 -45.44
CA THR A 51 45.43 17.97 -44.15
C THR A 51 46.29 16.72 -44.37
N PRO A 52 47.48 16.63 -43.73
CA PRO A 52 48.44 15.54 -43.94
C PRO A 52 47.96 14.18 -43.41
N ARG A 53 48.39 13.11 -44.10
CA ARG A 53 47.93 11.70 -43.97
C ARG A 53 48.11 11.05 -42.57
N VAL A 54 48.78 11.70 -41.62
CA VAL A 54 49.07 11.13 -40.29
C VAL A 54 47.92 11.35 -39.29
N TRP A 55 46.99 12.27 -39.56
CA TRP A 55 45.81 12.51 -38.71
C TRP A 55 44.58 11.67 -39.09
N LYS A 56 44.62 10.95 -40.23
CA LYS A 56 43.50 10.12 -40.70
C LYS A 56 43.36 8.78 -39.97
N LYS A 57 44.37 8.34 -39.19
CA LYS A 57 44.29 7.14 -38.34
C LYS A 57 43.89 7.42 -36.90
N LEU A 58 44.07 8.64 -36.39
CA LEU A 58 43.54 9.03 -35.06
C LEU A 58 42.05 9.38 -35.11
N LEU A 59 41.56 9.94 -36.23
CA LEU A 59 40.13 10.22 -36.41
C LEU A 59 39.29 8.99 -36.77
N PHE A 60 39.90 7.90 -37.23
CA PHE A 60 39.22 6.61 -37.45
C PHE A 60 39.08 5.78 -36.16
N LEU A 61 39.89 6.06 -35.12
CA LEU A 61 39.78 5.47 -33.79
C LEU A 61 38.93 6.31 -32.82
N CYS A 62 38.67 7.59 -33.12
CA CYS A 62 37.66 8.40 -32.43
C CYS A 62 36.28 8.38 -33.10
N GLY A 63 36.17 7.92 -34.35
CA GLY A 63 34.90 7.81 -35.10
C GLY A 63 34.12 6.50 -34.91
N MET A 64 34.67 5.54 -34.14
CA MET A 64 34.00 4.27 -33.77
C MET A 64 33.61 4.20 -32.29
N ALA A 65 33.67 5.33 -31.58
CA ALA A 65 33.39 5.41 -30.14
C ALA A 65 32.21 6.33 -29.76
N THR A 66 31.41 6.82 -30.72
CA THR A 66 30.33 7.78 -30.42
C THR A 66 29.03 7.54 -31.20
N THR A 67 28.67 6.28 -31.40
CA THR A 67 27.28 5.87 -31.71
C THR A 67 26.94 4.51 -31.08
N LEU A 68 27.22 4.35 -29.78
CA LEU A 68 26.19 3.76 -28.92
C LEU A 68 25.41 4.95 -28.36
N ALA A 69 24.51 5.48 -29.18
CA ALA A 69 23.32 6.05 -28.60
C ALA A 69 22.70 4.89 -27.83
N LEU A 70 22.85 4.90 -26.49
CA LEU A 70 21.86 4.24 -25.65
C LEU A 70 20.54 4.80 -26.13
N ILE A 71 19.86 4.05 -26.98
CA ILE A 71 18.42 3.96 -26.89
C ILE A 71 18.24 3.32 -25.51
N ALA A 72 18.33 4.15 -24.47
CA ALA A 72 17.47 3.99 -23.32
C ALA A 72 16.10 4.03 -23.98
N SER A 73 15.61 2.84 -24.34
CA SER A 73 14.18 2.64 -24.41
C SER A 73 13.73 3.21 -23.09
N SER A 74 13.06 4.36 -23.12
CA SER A 74 12.31 4.83 -21.97
C SER A 74 11.39 3.66 -21.70
N ALA A 75 11.80 2.76 -20.81
CA ALA A 75 10.92 1.77 -20.29
C ALA A 75 9.79 2.61 -19.76
N ASP A 76 8.66 2.54 -20.42
CA ASP A 76 7.38 3.13 -20.01
C ASP A 76 6.87 2.46 -18.71
N GLY A 77 7.80 1.89 -17.94
CA GLY A 77 7.60 1.24 -16.66
C GLY A 77 7.43 2.30 -15.61
N SER A 78 6.27 2.98 -15.64
CA SER A 78 5.73 3.61 -14.43
C SER A 78 5.91 2.63 -13.27
N LEU A 79 6.51 3.08 -12.16
CA LEU A 79 6.63 2.28 -10.94
C LEU A 79 5.27 1.64 -10.64
N LYS A 80 5.22 0.32 -10.47
CA LYS A 80 4.00 -0.41 -10.10
C LYS A 80 4.12 -0.88 -8.67
N TYR A 81 3.14 -0.55 -7.85
CA TYR A 81 2.97 -1.06 -6.50
C TYR A 81 1.51 -0.88 -6.09
N PHE A 82 1.15 -1.33 -4.89
CA PHE A 82 -0.20 -1.21 -4.37
C PHE A 82 -0.73 0.22 -4.50
N ARG A 83 -1.78 0.43 -5.31
CA ARG A 83 -2.41 1.73 -5.57
C ARG A 83 -1.45 2.83 -6.07
N SER A 84 -0.39 2.45 -6.81
CA SER A 84 0.46 3.40 -7.55
C SER A 84 -0.29 4.26 -8.57
N ASP A 85 -1.50 3.86 -8.93
CA ASP A 85 -2.47 4.54 -9.79
C ASP A 85 -3.62 5.21 -9.00
N GLU A 86 -3.40 5.45 -7.71
CA GLU A 86 -4.41 5.98 -6.77
C GLU A 86 -5.62 5.03 -6.57
N GLY A 87 -5.56 3.80 -7.10
CA GLY A 87 -6.64 2.83 -7.10
C GLY A 87 -7.72 3.10 -8.16
N MET A 88 -7.43 3.94 -9.16
CA MET A 88 -8.35 4.35 -10.21
C MET A 88 -7.92 3.82 -11.58
N ALA A 89 -8.89 3.32 -12.36
CA ALA A 89 -8.65 3.05 -13.77
C ALA A 89 -8.39 4.37 -14.52
N GLY A 90 -7.36 4.38 -15.38
CA GLY A 90 -7.01 5.56 -16.16
C GLY A 90 -8.14 6.02 -17.11
N SER A 91 -8.13 7.28 -17.50
CA SER A 91 -9.20 7.93 -18.29
C SER A 91 -9.47 7.31 -19.67
N GLY A 92 -8.61 6.40 -20.14
CA GLY A 92 -8.75 5.69 -21.42
C GLY A 92 -9.24 4.24 -21.32
N VAL A 93 -9.48 3.71 -20.11
CA VAL A 93 -9.78 2.27 -19.90
C VAL A 93 -11.18 1.87 -20.41
N GLY A 94 -12.07 2.83 -20.70
CA GLY A 94 -13.44 2.54 -21.11
C GLY A 94 -14.26 1.92 -19.97
N PRO A 95 -15.48 1.41 -20.25
CA PRO A 95 -16.25 0.70 -19.24
C PRO A 95 -15.57 -0.61 -18.86
N LEU A 96 -15.48 -0.88 -17.55
CA LEU A 96 -14.98 -2.16 -17.04
C LEU A 96 -16.01 -3.27 -17.36
N PRO A 97 -15.55 -4.49 -17.69
CA PRO A 97 -16.45 -5.60 -17.95
C PRO A 97 -17.24 -5.97 -16.69
N ASP A 98 -18.56 -6.11 -16.84
CA ASP A 98 -19.50 -6.49 -15.77
C ASP A 98 -20.08 -7.90 -15.97
N ASN A 99 -19.86 -8.52 -17.13
CA ASN A 99 -20.26 -9.88 -17.45
C ASN A 99 -19.09 -10.67 -18.09
N PHE A 100 -18.40 -11.46 -17.28
CA PHE A 100 -17.29 -12.30 -17.75
C PHE A 100 -17.73 -13.53 -18.56
N ASP A 101 -19.02 -13.90 -18.55
CA ASP A 101 -19.54 -15.03 -19.34
C ASP A 101 -19.84 -14.66 -20.80
N ALA A 102 -19.84 -13.36 -21.12
CA ALA A 102 -20.03 -12.89 -22.48
C ALA A 102 -18.86 -13.34 -23.40
N PRO A 103 -19.15 -13.87 -24.60
CA PRO A 103 -18.10 -14.36 -25.52
C PRO A 103 -17.02 -13.30 -25.80
N GLY A 104 -15.75 -13.67 -25.56
CA GLY A 104 -14.59 -12.80 -25.82
C GLY A 104 -14.26 -11.79 -24.72
N VAL A 105 -15.07 -11.69 -23.65
CA VAL A 105 -14.77 -10.83 -22.49
C VAL A 105 -13.73 -11.47 -21.59
N LEU A 106 -13.97 -12.69 -21.09
CA LEU A 106 -12.96 -13.47 -20.38
C LEU A 106 -11.88 -13.92 -21.37
N ARG A 107 -10.65 -13.45 -21.18
CA ARG A 107 -9.50 -13.83 -22.01
C ARG A 107 -8.92 -15.19 -21.64
N TRP A 108 -8.68 -15.38 -20.34
CA TRP A 108 -8.19 -16.63 -19.77
C TRP A 108 -8.47 -16.67 -18.28
N ARG A 109 -8.34 -17.86 -17.68
CA ARG A 109 -8.42 -18.09 -16.23
C ARG A 109 -7.43 -19.19 -15.88
N VAL A 110 -6.64 -18.97 -14.84
CA VAL A 110 -5.68 -19.93 -14.30
C VAL A 110 -5.84 -20.04 -12.79
N GLU A 111 -5.72 -21.25 -12.27
CA GLU A 111 -5.69 -21.48 -10.84
C GLU A 111 -4.33 -21.11 -10.26
N VAL A 112 -4.32 -20.47 -9.08
CA VAL A 112 -3.10 -20.10 -8.35
C VAL A 112 -3.24 -20.48 -6.88
N ASP A 113 -2.11 -20.72 -6.22
CA ASP A 113 -2.06 -20.88 -4.76
C ASP A 113 -2.72 -19.65 -4.07
N PRO A 114 -3.45 -19.79 -2.95
CA PRO A 114 -4.16 -18.69 -2.30
C PRO A 114 -3.27 -17.50 -1.89
N GLY A 115 -3.83 -16.30 -1.84
CA GLY A 115 -3.14 -15.06 -1.46
C GLY A 115 -4.09 -13.86 -1.51
N HIS A 116 -3.75 -12.76 -0.84
CA HIS A 116 -4.55 -11.53 -0.84
C HIS A 116 -3.84 -10.32 -1.47
N SER A 117 -2.60 -10.50 -1.93
CA SER A 117 -1.92 -9.45 -2.70
C SER A 117 -2.66 -9.11 -3.97
N THR A 118 -2.68 -7.82 -4.32
CA THR A 118 -3.13 -7.37 -5.64
C THR A 118 -2.07 -7.75 -6.68
N PRO A 119 -2.46 -8.33 -7.84
CA PRO A 119 -1.50 -8.59 -8.91
C PRO A 119 -0.99 -7.27 -9.50
N ILE A 120 0.31 -7.19 -9.79
CA ILE A 120 0.88 -6.09 -10.57
C ILE A 120 1.24 -6.58 -11.98
N LEU A 121 1.03 -5.72 -12.98
CA LEU A 121 1.33 -6.00 -14.38
C LEU A 121 2.49 -5.14 -14.86
N VAL A 122 3.58 -5.78 -15.29
CA VAL A 122 4.78 -5.10 -15.83
C VAL A 122 5.36 -5.91 -16.97
N ASN A 123 5.60 -5.27 -18.12
CA ASN A 123 6.29 -5.85 -19.28
C ASN A 123 5.73 -7.21 -19.73
N GLY A 124 4.40 -7.37 -19.79
CA GLY A 124 3.76 -8.62 -20.20
C GLY A 124 3.77 -9.72 -19.12
N LYS A 125 4.16 -9.40 -17.88
CA LYS A 125 4.21 -10.35 -16.76
C LYS A 125 3.33 -9.86 -15.61
N ILE A 126 2.60 -10.79 -15.01
CA ILE A 126 1.80 -10.58 -13.81
C ILE A 126 2.58 -11.12 -12.62
N PHE A 127 2.84 -10.30 -11.60
CA PHE A 127 3.48 -10.72 -10.35
C PHE A 127 2.49 -10.71 -9.19
N ILE A 128 2.51 -11.77 -8.39
CA ILE A 128 1.63 -11.94 -7.23
C ILE A 128 2.35 -12.74 -6.12
N THR A 129 1.94 -12.54 -4.87
CA THR A 129 2.40 -13.37 -3.74
C THR A 129 1.35 -14.42 -3.39
N THR A 130 1.79 -15.61 -3.05
CA THR A 130 0.91 -16.72 -2.69
C THR A 130 1.39 -17.45 -1.43
N CYS A 131 0.47 -18.16 -0.79
CA CYS A 131 0.69 -19.07 0.33
C CYS A 131 -0.07 -20.36 0.04
N ARG A 132 0.67 -21.44 -0.21
CA ARG A 132 0.06 -22.75 -0.50
C ARG A 132 -0.70 -23.28 0.71
N ALA A 133 -1.95 -23.66 0.50
CA ALA A 133 -2.77 -24.30 1.52
C ALA A 133 -2.14 -25.61 2.00
N GLY A 134 -2.25 -25.90 3.30
CA GLY A 134 -1.68 -27.11 3.92
C GLY A 134 -0.20 -26.97 4.27
N SER A 135 0.69 -26.79 3.28
CA SER A 135 2.14 -26.68 3.53
C SER A 135 2.57 -25.32 4.08
N LYS A 136 1.72 -24.29 3.96
CA LYS A 136 2.01 -22.89 4.30
C LYS A 136 3.26 -22.35 3.59
N GLU A 137 3.56 -22.87 2.40
CA GLU A 137 4.70 -22.43 1.60
C GLU A 137 4.40 -21.07 0.97
N LEU A 138 5.22 -20.07 1.30
CA LEU A 138 5.14 -18.73 0.72
C LEU A 138 5.85 -18.72 -0.63
N ALA A 139 5.30 -18.03 -1.62
CA ALA A 139 5.94 -17.91 -2.92
C ALA A 139 5.67 -16.59 -3.61
N THR A 140 6.66 -16.13 -4.37
CA THR A 140 6.46 -15.13 -5.42
C THR A 140 6.19 -15.85 -6.73
N VAL A 141 5.14 -15.46 -7.44
CA VAL A 141 4.70 -16.09 -8.67
C VAL A 141 4.69 -15.06 -9.79
N ALA A 142 5.20 -15.45 -10.96
CA ALA A 142 5.05 -14.70 -12.20
C ALA A 142 4.27 -15.50 -13.25
N LEU A 143 3.28 -14.87 -13.87
CA LEU A 143 2.45 -15.42 -14.95
C LEU A 143 2.62 -14.57 -16.21
N ASP A 144 2.43 -15.19 -17.37
CA ASP A 144 2.34 -14.47 -18.65
C ASP A 144 0.99 -13.75 -18.75
N GLU A 145 1.00 -12.47 -19.12
CA GLU A 145 -0.22 -11.67 -19.26
C GLU A 145 -1.16 -12.22 -20.34
N LYS A 146 -0.63 -12.85 -21.39
CA LYS A 146 -1.41 -13.23 -22.58
C LYS A 146 -2.28 -14.45 -22.36
N ASP A 147 -1.79 -15.41 -21.57
CA ASP A 147 -2.43 -16.72 -21.41
C ASP A 147 -2.49 -17.22 -19.96
N GLY A 148 -1.94 -16.47 -18.99
CA GLY A 148 -1.92 -16.84 -17.59
C GLY A 148 -0.93 -17.97 -17.26
N ARG A 149 -0.10 -18.41 -18.20
CA ARG A 149 0.84 -19.50 -17.98
C ARG A 149 1.88 -19.12 -16.94
N LEU A 150 2.18 -20.05 -16.03
CA LEU A 150 3.26 -19.90 -15.07
C LEU A 150 4.61 -19.70 -15.79
N LEU A 151 5.26 -18.58 -15.52
CA LEU A 151 6.60 -18.25 -16.01
C LEU A 151 7.65 -18.74 -15.03
N TRP A 152 7.48 -18.38 -13.75
CA TRP A 152 8.35 -18.83 -12.67
C TRP A 152 7.65 -18.75 -11.33
N ARG A 153 8.18 -19.52 -10.38
CA ARG A 153 7.74 -19.56 -8.97
C ARG A 153 8.96 -19.60 -8.07
N SER A 154 9.09 -18.61 -7.20
CA SER A 154 10.13 -18.56 -6.17
C SER A 154 9.51 -18.92 -4.83
N ALA A 155 9.60 -20.19 -4.45
CA ALA A 155 9.15 -20.68 -3.16
C ALA A 155 10.16 -20.38 -2.05
N LEU A 156 9.63 -20.08 -0.87
CA LEU A 156 10.39 -19.71 0.31
C LEU A 156 10.18 -20.76 1.40
N ALA A 157 11.29 -21.25 1.94
CA ALA A 157 11.28 -22.02 3.17
C ALA A 157 11.25 -21.06 4.36
N VAL A 158 10.23 -21.19 5.20
CA VAL A 158 10.06 -20.45 6.45
C VAL A 158 9.99 -21.43 7.61
N THR A 159 10.68 -21.13 8.71
CA THR A 159 10.64 -21.96 9.92
C THR A 159 9.26 -21.90 10.58
N ARG A 160 8.61 -20.74 10.51
CA ARG A 160 7.27 -20.50 11.04
C ARG A 160 6.57 -19.44 10.22
N VAL A 161 5.32 -19.69 9.84
CA VAL A 161 4.41 -18.67 9.30
C VAL A 161 3.67 -18.01 10.45
N GLU A 162 3.58 -16.69 10.42
CA GLU A 162 2.86 -15.86 11.37
C GLU A 162 1.38 -16.25 11.48
N GLN A 163 0.81 -15.98 12.64
CA GLN A 163 -0.62 -16.12 12.82
C GLN A 163 -1.33 -15.00 12.04
N THR A 164 -2.36 -15.36 11.31
CA THR A 164 -3.23 -14.40 10.62
C THR A 164 -4.67 -14.60 11.05
N HIS A 165 -5.51 -13.60 10.78
CA HIS A 165 -6.96 -13.76 10.90
C HIS A 165 -7.47 -14.89 9.99
N GLN A 166 -8.62 -15.50 10.30
CA GLN A 166 -9.21 -16.59 9.51
C GLN A 166 -9.52 -16.22 8.06
N ILE A 167 -9.85 -14.94 7.82
CA ILE A 167 -10.06 -14.36 6.49
C ILE A 167 -8.86 -13.50 6.04
N GLY A 168 -7.69 -13.68 6.66
CA GLY A 168 -6.43 -13.06 6.29
C GLY A 168 -5.52 -14.04 5.54
N SER A 169 -4.35 -13.57 5.10
CA SER A 169 -3.34 -14.40 4.46
C SER A 169 -1.94 -13.91 4.80
N PRO A 170 -0.95 -14.80 5.02
CA PRO A 170 0.45 -14.42 5.17
C PRO A 170 1.08 -13.95 3.85
N ALA A 171 0.37 -14.09 2.73
CA ALA A 171 0.73 -13.57 1.41
C ALA A 171 -0.23 -12.43 1.00
N THR A 172 -0.35 -11.40 1.85
CA THR A 172 -1.23 -10.26 1.62
C THR A 172 -0.54 -9.04 1.02
N ALA A 173 0.78 -8.90 1.22
CA ALA A 173 1.52 -7.75 0.75
C ALA A 173 1.65 -7.79 -0.79
N THR A 174 1.24 -6.71 -1.43
CA THR A 174 1.29 -6.56 -2.89
C THR A 174 2.74 -6.34 -3.34
N PRO A 175 3.24 -7.05 -4.38
CA PRO A 175 4.55 -6.77 -4.94
C PRO A 175 4.69 -5.32 -5.42
N ALA A 176 5.92 -4.82 -5.40
CA ALA A 176 6.29 -3.58 -6.07
C ALA A 176 7.28 -3.89 -7.21
N CYS A 177 7.28 -3.09 -8.28
CA CYS A 177 8.20 -3.24 -9.39
C CYS A 177 8.56 -1.88 -10.00
N ASP A 178 9.85 -1.66 -10.20
CA ASP A 178 10.38 -0.42 -10.80
C ASP A 178 10.62 -0.53 -12.32
N GLY A 179 10.06 -1.57 -12.95
CA GLY A 179 10.26 -1.88 -14.35
C GLY A 179 11.42 -2.85 -14.63
N GLN A 180 12.30 -3.10 -13.64
CA GLN A 180 13.44 -4.01 -13.78
C GLN A 180 13.52 -5.05 -12.65
N ARG A 181 13.05 -4.67 -11.46
CA ARG A 181 13.16 -5.45 -10.22
C ARG A 181 11.81 -5.57 -9.55
N VAL A 182 11.52 -6.75 -9.02
CA VAL A 182 10.30 -7.04 -8.26
C VAL A 182 10.65 -7.16 -6.78
N PHE A 183 10.04 -6.32 -5.96
CA PHE A 183 10.18 -6.29 -4.50
C PHE A 183 8.96 -6.93 -3.87
N VAL A 184 9.17 -7.94 -3.05
CA VAL A 184 8.11 -8.65 -2.33
C VAL A 184 8.42 -8.69 -0.85
N PHE A 185 7.38 -8.68 -0.03
CA PHE A 185 7.51 -8.76 1.40
C PHE A 185 6.59 -9.85 1.94
N PHE A 186 7.12 -10.64 2.86
CA PHE A 186 6.36 -11.59 3.65
C PHE A 186 6.70 -11.37 5.13
N GLY A 187 5.71 -11.16 6.00
CA GLY A 187 5.95 -10.88 7.42
C GLY A 187 6.78 -11.95 8.13
N SER A 188 6.64 -13.19 7.67
CA SER A 188 7.34 -14.36 8.20
C SER A 188 8.72 -14.62 7.59
N TYR A 189 9.22 -13.75 6.70
CA TYR A 189 10.48 -13.96 5.98
C TYR A 189 11.29 -12.68 5.80
N GLY A 190 10.64 -11.59 5.37
CA GLY A 190 11.23 -10.29 5.12
C GLY A 190 11.07 -9.80 3.68
N LEU A 191 11.91 -8.82 3.30
CA LEU A 191 11.89 -8.15 2.01
C LEU A 191 12.84 -8.84 1.03
N ILE A 192 12.40 -9.08 -0.20
CA ILE A 192 13.15 -9.81 -1.22
C ILE A 192 13.08 -9.04 -2.52
N CYS A 193 14.18 -9.01 -3.26
CA CYS A 193 14.23 -8.49 -4.61
C CYS A 193 14.54 -9.60 -5.60
N HIS A 194 13.74 -9.68 -6.66
CA HIS A 194 13.98 -10.51 -7.83
C HIS A 194 14.20 -9.62 -9.06
N ASP A 195 14.85 -10.14 -10.10
CA ASP A 195 14.65 -9.61 -11.45
C ASP A 195 13.30 -10.09 -12.03
N LEU A 196 12.96 -9.62 -13.24
CA LEU A 196 11.69 -9.98 -13.90
C LEU A 196 11.59 -11.47 -14.28
N ASP A 197 12.71 -12.19 -14.28
CA ASP A 197 12.80 -13.63 -14.62
C ASP A 197 12.92 -14.52 -13.38
N GLY A 198 12.78 -13.93 -12.19
CA GLY A 198 12.65 -14.64 -10.91
C GLY A 198 13.97 -14.90 -10.19
N LYS A 199 15.11 -14.48 -10.75
CA LYS A 199 16.40 -14.61 -10.07
C LYS A 199 16.42 -13.65 -8.87
N LYS A 200 16.64 -14.20 -7.68
CA LYS A 200 16.84 -13.40 -6.46
C LYS A 200 18.12 -12.57 -6.60
N LEU A 201 17.98 -11.25 -6.44
CA LEU A 201 19.08 -10.29 -6.50
C LEU A 201 19.64 -10.00 -5.11
N TRP A 202 18.75 -9.75 -4.14
CA TRP A 202 19.10 -9.54 -2.74
C TRP A 202 17.91 -9.86 -1.83
N GLU A 203 18.16 -10.01 -0.53
CA GLU A 203 17.13 -10.20 0.49
C GLU A 203 17.50 -9.54 1.82
N HIS A 204 16.49 -9.09 2.56
CA HIS A 204 16.58 -8.61 3.93
C HIS A 204 15.63 -9.41 4.81
N ARG A 205 16.20 -10.36 5.57
CA ARG A 205 15.46 -11.15 6.55
C ARG A 205 14.97 -10.27 7.69
N MET A 206 13.70 -10.39 8.04
CA MET A 206 13.07 -9.71 9.17
C MET A 206 11.80 -10.46 9.58
N GLY A 207 11.35 -10.20 10.80
CA GLY A 207 10.20 -10.88 11.39
C GLY A 207 10.49 -12.32 11.84
N PRO A 208 9.44 -13.10 12.19
CA PRO A 208 8.04 -12.67 12.24
C PRO A 208 7.82 -11.56 13.26
N PHE A 209 6.85 -10.69 12.97
CA PHE A 209 6.52 -9.53 13.80
C PHE A 209 5.52 -9.91 14.90
N GLN A 210 5.52 -9.13 15.99
CA GLN A 210 4.52 -9.26 17.06
C GLN A 210 3.21 -8.64 16.60
N ASP A 211 2.42 -9.43 15.89
CA ASP A 211 1.14 -9.02 15.30
C ASP A 211 0.13 -10.20 15.34
N GLU A 212 -1.17 -9.91 15.51
CA GLU A 212 -2.23 -10.93 15.64
C GLU A 212 -2.89 -11.24 14.28
N TYR A 213 -2.71 -10.38 13.28
CA TYR A 213 -3.25 -10.55 11.93
C TYR A 213 -2.15 -10.71 10.87
N GLY A 214 -0.89 -10.62 11.26
CA GLY A 214 0.28 -10.77 10.39
C GLY A 214 0.64 -9.48 9.67
N ALA A 215 1.88 -9.36 9.21
CA ALA A 215 2.37 -8.15 8.58
C ALA A 215 1.72 -7.93 7.20
N GLY A 216 1.00 -6.81 7.06
CA GLY A 216 0.15 -6.56 5.90
C GLY A 216 0.55 -5.41 4.98
N SER A 217 1.42 -4.50 5.44
CA SER A 217 1.82 -3.33 4.66
C SER A 217 2.64 -3.75 3.44
N SER A 218 2.23 -3.29 2.26
CA SER A 218 2.93 -3.57 1.00
C SER A 218 4.17 -2.67 0.85
N PRO A 219 5.24 -3.12 0.16
CA PRO A 219 6.33 -2.24 -0.25
C PRO A 219 5.82 -1.17 -1.22
N VAL A 220 6.36 0.05 -1.11
CA VAL A 220 6.10 1.15 -2.07
C VAL A 220 7.41 1.70 -2.61
N LEU A 221 7.36 2.31 -3.80
CA LEU A 221 8.55 2.81 -4.48
C LEU A 221 8.56 4.33 -4.54
N VAL A 222 9.68 4.92 -4.16
CA VAL A 222 9.96 6.35 -4.30
C VAL A 222 11.38 6.51 -4.82
N ASP A 223 11.51 7.03 -6.03
CA ASP A 223 12.80 7.21 -6.71
C ASP A 223 13.55 5.87 -6.82
N ASP A 224 14.76 5.78 -6.26
CA ASP A 224 15.63 4.61 -6.21
C ASP A 224 15.45 3.78 -4.93
N LYS A 225 14.36 4.00 -4.18
CA LYS A 225 14.13 3.39 -2.87
C LYS A 225 12.87 2.54 -2.85
N VAL A 226 12.97 1.40 -2.20
CA VAL A 226 11.82 0.63 -1.73
C VAL A 226 11.60 0.93 -0.26
N ILE A 227 10.36 1.30 0.06
CA ILE A 227 9.92 1.71 1.38
C ILE A 227 9.05 0.61 1.98
N LEU A 228 9.30 0.29 3.25
CA LEU A 228 8.51 -0.65 4.02
C LEU A 228 8.12 -0.03 5.36
N SER A 229 6.83 -0.07 5.69
CA SER A 229 6.31 0.27 7.01
C SER A 229 5.91 -1.00 7.74
N GLN A 230 6.25 -1.11 9.02
CA GLN A 230 5.87 -2.21 9.90
C GLN A 230 5.43 -1.62 11.24
N ASP A 231 4.12 -1.52 11.45
CA ASP A 231 3.51 -1.11 12.71
C ASP A 231 3.00 -2.36 13.43
N HIS A 232 3.74 -2.81 14.45
CA HIS A 232 3.48 -4.02 15.25
C HIS A 232 3.62 -3.69 16.76
N ASP A 233 3.42 -4.65 17.66
CA ASP A 233 3.32 -4.33 19.09
C ASP A 233 4.62 -3.80 19.72
N LYS A 234 5.78 -4.07 19.12
CA LYS A 234 7.11 -3.71 19.64
C LYS A 234 8.08 -3.30 18.55
N ASP A 235 8.78 -2.17 18.68
CA ASP A 235 9.83 -1.72 17.74
C ASP A 235 9.34 -1.41 16.31
N SER A 236 8.10 -0.93 16.18
CA SER A 236 7.52 -0.44 14.92
C SER A 236 8.43 0.56 14.20
N PHE A 237 8.43 0.51 12.86
CA PHE A 237 9.31 1.34 12.05
C PHE A 237 8.77 1.62 10.65
N VAL A 238 9.36 2.63 10.02
CA VAL A 238 9.37 2.79 8.57
C VAL A 238 10.83 2.84 8.11
N ALA A 239 11.15 2.18 7.00
CA ALA A 239 12.52 2.10 6.48
C ALA A 239 12.56 2.22 4.96
N ALA A 240 13.66 2.77 4.46
CA ALA A 240 14.00 2.77 3.04
C ALA A 240 15.21 1.90 2.77
N PHE A 241 15.14 1.17 1.66
CA PHE A 241 16.22 0.35 1.15
C PHE A 241 16.53 0.79 -0.28
N ASP A 242 17.81 0.81 -0.63
CA ASP A 242 18.25 1.03 -1.99
C ASP A 242 17.76 -0.11 -2.88
N CYS A 243 17.05 0.21 -3.96
CA CYS A 243 16.44 -0.79 -4.83
C CYS A 243 17.50 -1.73 -5.46
N ALA A 244 18.73 -1.29 -5.67
CA ALA A 244 19.75 -2.06 -6.41
C ALA A 244 20.49 -3.04 -5.53
N THR A 245 20.83 -2.58 -4.34
CA THR A 245 21.73 -3.27 -3.42
C THR A 245 20.99 -3.90 -2.25
N GLY A 246 19.76 -3.48 -1.99
CA GLY A 246 19.02 -3.82 -0.78
C GLY A 246 19.47 -3.04 0.45
N ARG A 247 20.60 -2.33 0.40
CA ARG A 247 21.16 -1.65 1.57
C ARG A 247 20.13 -0.69 2.18
N MET A 248 19.88 -0.85 3.48
CA MET A 248 19.06 0.08 4.25
C MET A 248 19.70 1.47 4.23
N ILE A 249 18.96 2.47 3.76
CA ILE A 249 19.41 3.86 3.65
C ILE A 249 19.09 4.59 4.96
N TRP A 250 17.86 4.43 5.44
CA TRP A 250 17.40 5.00 6.69
C TRP A 250 16.32 4.11 7.32
N LYS A 251 16.16 4.25 8.64
CA LYS A 251 15.10 3.63 9.42
C LYS A 251 14.64 4.62 10.49
N SER A 252 13.34 4.87 10.54
CA SER A 252 12.72 5.75 11.52
C SER A 252 11.83 4.93 12.44
N ALA A 253 12.11 5.01 13.75
CA ALA A 253 11.31 4.34 14.77
C ALA A 253 9.93 5.00 14.88
N ARG A 254 8.90 4.18 15.15
CA ARG A 254 7.50 4.60 15.34
C ARG A 254 7.02 4.10 16.71
N PRO A 255 7.59 4.60 17.82
CA PRO A 255 7.37 4.05 19.16
C PRO A 255 5.92 4.15 19.65
N ASP A 256 5.12 5.03 19.07
CA ASP A 256 3.70 5.20 19.39
C ASP A 256 2.79 4.34 18.51
N ALA A 257 3.32 3.78 17.42
CA ALA A 257 2.56 2.97 16.51
C ALA A 257 2.51 1.50 16.96
N VAL A 258 1.31 0.95 16.91
CA VAL A 258 1.01 -0.46 17.16
C VAL A 258 0.15 -1.00 16.02
N ARG A 259 0.22 -2.31 15.82
CA ARG A 259 -0.70 -3.16 15.02
C ARG A 259 -1.55 -2.41 14.00
N SER A 260 -0.90 -1.98 12.93
CA SER A 260 -1.57 -1.28 11.84
C SER A 260 -1.04 -1.82 10.52
N TYR A 261 -1.92 -1.90 9.54
CA TYR A 261 -1.73 -2.66 8.31
C TYR A 261 -1.77 -1.76 7.06
N SER A 262 -1.81 -0.44 7.26
CA SER A 262 -1.86 0.54 6.18
C SER A 262 -0.54 0.56 5.40
N THR A 263 -0.63 0.25 4.11
CA THR A 263 0.44 0.56 3.14
C THR A 263 0.66 2.09 3.06
N PRO A 264 1.91 2.58 3.07
CA PRO A 264 2.20 3.99 2.87
C PRO A 264 1.72 4.52 1.52
N ALA A 265 1.52 5.83 1.42
CA ALA A 265 1.23 6.51 0.15
C ALA A 265 2.28 7.58 -0.15
N VAL A 266 2.60 7.75 -1.43
CA VAL A 266 3.53 8.79 -1.90
C VAL A 266 2.72 10.02 -2.28
N TRP A 267 2.91 11.13 -1.57
CA TRP A 267 2.24 12.38 -1.86
C TRP A 267 3.18 13.32 -2.60
N THR A 268 2.88 13.59 -3.87
CA THR A 268 3.64 14.54 -4.68
C THR A 268 2.88 15.85 -4.81
N ARG A 269 3.49 16.94 -4.35
CA ARG A 269 2.89 18.28 -4.36
C ARG A 269 3.95 19.34 -4.56
N ASN A 270 3.73 20.27 -5.49
CA ASN A 270 4.66 21.36 -5.79
C ASN A 270 6.11 20.87 -6.03
N GLY A 271 6.25 19.73 -6.72
CA GLY A 271 7.53 19.09 -7.04
C GLY A 271 8.22 18.38 -5.87
N ARG A 272 7.62 18.35 -4.67
CA ARG A 272 8.15 17.65 -3.49
C ARG A 272 7.39 16.34 -3.26
N LYS A 273 8.10 15.33 -2.79
CA LYS A 273 7.54 14.03 -2.41
C LYS A 273 7.56 13.91 -0.89
N GLU A 274 6.46 13.42 -0.35
CA GLU A 274 6.30 13.07 1.06
C GLU A 274 5.80 11.63 1.16
N LEU A 275 6.23 10.91 2.18
CA LEU A 275 5.75 9.57 2.48
C LEU A 275 4.69 9.64 3.59
N LEU A 276 3.45 9.36 3.25
CA LEU A 276 2.33 9.32 4.19
C LEU A 276 2.21 7.92 4.80
N VAL A 277 2.33 7.82 6.11
CA VAL A 277 2.23 6.56 6.87
C VAL A 277 1.18 6.71 7.95
N ALA A 278 0.05 6.02 7.77
CA ALA A 278 -1.01 5.97 8.77
C ALA A 278 -0.78 4.79 9.73
N GLY A 279 -0.83 5.07 11.03
CA GLY A 279 -0.74 4.06 12.08
C GLY A 279 -1.76 4.34 13.17
N ALA A 280 -1.69 3.58 14.25
CA ALA A 280 -2.57 3.80 15.40
C ALA A 280 -2.58 5.28 15.82
N LEU A 281 -3.77 5.87 15.90
CA LEU A 281 -4.07 7.24 16.35
C LEU A 281 -3.61 8.40 15.46
N GLU A 282 -2.60 8.21 14.59
CA GLU A 282 -2.00 9.31 13.81
C GLU A 282 -1.69 8.97 12.35
N LEU A 283 -1.83 9.99 11.50
CA LEU A 283 -1.24 10.04 10.16
C LEU A 283 0.05 10.86 10.24
N THR A 284 1.14 10.31 9.73
CA THR A 284 2.46 10.94 9.81
C THR A 284 3.12 11.01 8.43
N SER A 285 3.67 12.17 8.11
CA SER A 285 4.46 12.40 6.89
C SER A 285 5.95 12.32 7.18
N TYR A 286 6.70 11.71 6.26
CA TYR A 286 8.14 11.58 6.31
C TYR A 286 8.78 12.11 5.02
N ASP A 287 9.98 12.65 5.14
CA ASP A 287 10.84 12.95 4.01
C ASP A 287 11.39 11.62 3.44
N PRO A 288 11.07 11.25 2.18
CA PRO A 288 11.54 9.99 1.60
C PRO A 288 13.06 9.90 1.46
N ALA A 289 13.78 11.01 1.45
CA ALA A 289 15.22 11.03 1.26
C ALA A 289 15.99 10.54 2.49
N ASN A 290 15.52 10.88 3.69
CA ASN A 290 16.26 10.64 4.94
C ASN A 290 15.43 10.06 6.09
N GLY A 291 14.11 9.92 5.93
CA GLY A 291 13.21 9.40 6.97
C GLY A 291 12.86 10.40 8.07
N GLU A 292 13.17 11.69 7.91
CA GLU A 292 12.79 12.74 8.87
C GLU A 292 11.26 12.86 8.92
N ARG A 293 10.69 12.82 10.13
CA ARG A 293 9.26 13.10 10.32
C ARG A 293 9.00 14.59 10.05
N LEU A 294 8.19 14.87 9.03
CA LEU A 294 7.86 16.23 8.61
C LEU A 294 6.72 16.80 9.44
N TRP A 295 5.58 16.09 9.48
CA TRP A 295 4.41 16.48 10.25
C TRP A 295 3.57 15.28 10.67
N ARG A 296 2.69 15.47 11.65
CA ARG A 296 1.70 14.48 12.06
C ARG A 296 0.35 15.10 12.38
N VAL A 297 -0.72 14.33 12.18
CA VAL A 297 -2.10 14.66 12.54
C VAL A 297 -2.69 13.53 13.35
N ASN A 298 -3.23 13.84 14.52
CA ASN A 298 -3.98 12.90 15.36
C ASN A 298 -5.42 12.70 14.85
N GLY A 299 -6.11 11.71 15.40
CA GLY A 299 -7.54 11.50 15.17
C GLY A 299 -7.86 10.32 14.27
N LEU A 300 -6.94 9.35 14.18
CA LEU A 300 -7.20 8.06 13.58
C LEU A 300 -7.67 7.03 14.63
N ALA A 301 -8.15 5.90 14.13
CA ALA A 301 -8.55 4.75 14.93
C ALA A 301 -7.33 4.06 15.59
N ARG A 302 -7.59 3.20 16.58
CA ARG A 302 -6.53 2.44 17.30
C ARG A 302 -5.82 1.39 16.45
N ILE A 303 -6.46 0.92 15.38
CA ILE A 303 -5.91 0.04 14.36
C ILE A 303 -6.25 0.68 13.02
N VAL A 304 -5.25 0.89 12.18
CA VAL A 304 -5.45 1.50 10.86
C VAL A 304 -5.11 0.52 9.75
N ILE A 305 -6.04 0.32 8.85
CA ILE A 305 -5.96 -0.65 7.74
C ILE A 305 -6.03 0.07 6.38
N PRO A 306 -6.95 1.04 6.15
CA PRO A 306 -7.01 1.76 4.89
C PRO A 306 -5.73 2.58 4.65
N THR A 307 -5.40 2.82 3.39
CA THR A 307 -4.24 3.64 3.00
C THR A 307 -4.60 5.12 2.87
N PRO A 308 -3.66 6.06 3.10
CA PRO A 308 -3.89 7.46 2.81
C PRO A 308 -4.16 7.69 1.32
N VAL A 309 -5.11 8.58 1.00
CA VAL A 309 -5.46 8.95 -0.37
C VAL A 309 -5.02 10.40 -0.60
N PRO A 310 -3.78 10.63 -1.07
CA PRO A 310 -3.33 11.96 -1.46
C PRO A 310 -4.04 12.43 -2.73
N ALA A 311 -4.39 13.72 -2.80
CA ALA A 311 -4.99 14.34 -3.97
C ALA A 311 -4.69 15.83 -4.02
N ALA A 312 -3.78 16.22 -4.92
CA ALA A 312 -3.27 17.59 -5.02
C ALA A 312 -2.80 18.14 -3.66
N GLU A 313 -3.50 19.15 -3.10
CA GLU A 313 -3.19 19.78 -1.82
C GLU A 313 -3.86 19.10 -0.61
N MET A 314 -4.68 18.07 -0.86
CA MET A 314 -5.47 17.38 0.15
C MET A 314 -4.94 15.97 0.40
N VAL A 315 -5.21 15.45 1.60
CA VAL A 315 -5.06 14.04 1.94
C VAL A 315 -6.36 13.56 2.58
N TYR A 316 -6.91 12.45 2.08
CA TYR A 316 -8.06 11.80 2.69
C TYR A 316 -7.62 10.55 3.44
N MET A 317 -8.06 10.42 4.68
CA MET A 317 -7.71 9.27 5.52
C MET A 317 -8.95 8.73 6.22
N ALA A 318 -9.37 7.52 5.85
CA ALA A 318 -10.39 6.79 6.59
C ALA A 318 -9.75 5.86 7.59
N SER A 319 -10.24 5.86 8.81
CA SER A 319 -9.86 4.86 9.81
C SER A 319 -11.04 4.56 10.71
N TRP A 320 -11.33 3.27 10.85
CA TRP A 320 -12.33 2.77 11.78
C TRP A 320 -11.77 1.52 12.43
N SER A 321 -12.12 1.26 13.68
CA SER A 321 -11.86 -0.04 14.31
C SER A 321 -12.89 -0.33 15.39
N PRO A 322 -13.19 -1.63 15.66
CA PRO A 322 -14.10 -1.99 16.74
C PRO A 322 -13.62 -1.45 18.10
N GLY A 323 -14.55 -0.91 18.89
CA GLY A 323 -14.27 -0.32 20.21
C GLY A 323 -13.74 1.12 20.18
N GLY A 324 -13.61 1.75 19.00
CA GLY A 324 -13.22 3.16 18.87
C GLY A 324 -14.38 4.17 18.99
N ASP A 325 -15.63 3.71 18.89
CA ASP A 325 -16.82 4.56 18.98
C ASP A 325 -16.99 5.09 20.40
N ALA A 326 -17.37 6.36 20.57
CA ALA A 326 -17.39 7.03 21.88
C ALA A 326 -18.16 6.29 23.00
N GLY A 327 -19.24 5.58 22.66
CA GLY A 327 -20.02 4.78 23.61
C GLY A 327 -19.61 3.32 23.77
N ARG A 328 -18.52 2.87 23.10
CA ARG A 328 -18.04 1.48 23.09
C ARG A 328 -16.56 1.34 23.47
N ARG A 329 -15.95 2.42 23.97
CA ARG A 329 -14.56 2.43 24.42
C ARG A 329 -14.46 1.76 25.79
N LEU A 330 -13.46 0.89 25.94
CA LEU A 330 -13.10 0.35 27.24
C LEU A 330 -12.51 1.48 28.10
N ALA A 331 -13.03 1.66 29.31
CA ALA A 331 -12.43 2.50 30.33
C ALA A 331 -11.72 1.59 31.33
N LEU A 332 -10.40 1.72 31.40
CA LEU A 332 -9.59 1.00 32.39
C LEU A 332 -9.54 1.79 33.69
N ASP A 333 -9.58 1.08 34.82
CA ASP A 333 -9.30 1.66 36.14
C ASP A 333 -7.86 2.23 36.16
N PRO A 334 -7.55 3.29 36.94
CA PRO A 334 -6.17 3.72 37.15
C PRO A 334 -5.31 2.56 37.67
N TRP A 335 -4.04 2.48 37.26
CA TRP A 335 -3.16 1.36 37.60
C TRP A 335 -3.13 0.97 39.09
N PRO A 336 -3.02 1.91 40.06
CA PRO A 336 -3.06 1.55 41.48
C PRO A 336 -4.36 0.87 41.92
N ALA A 337 -5.50 1.23 41.30
CA ALA A 337 -6.79 0.61 41.58
C ALA A 337 -6.88 -0.80 40.96
N ALA A 338 -6.30 -0.98 39.76
CA ALA A 338 -6.21 -2.29 39.12
C ALA A 338 -5.35 -3.27 39.93
N LEU A 339 -4.19 -2.83 40.43
CA LEU A 339 -3.35 -3.63 41.33
C LEU A 339 -4.08 -3.99 42.62
N ALA A 340 -4.69 -3.01 43.31
CA ALA A 340 -5.43 -3.27 44.54
C ALA A 340 -6.58 -4.28 44.36
N LYS A 341 -7.12 -4.38 43.14
CA LYS A 341 -8.23 -5.28 42.79
C LYS A 341 -7.76 -6.68 42.42
N TRP A 342 -6.65 -6.80 41.68
CA TRP A 342 -6.28 -8.06 41.01
C TRP A 342 -4.88 -8.58 41.32
N ASP A 343 -3.92 -7.77 41.76
CA ASP A 343 -2.56 -8.24 42.08
C ASP A 343 -2.57 -9.04 43.39
N ARG A 344 -2.75 -10.37 43.27
CA ARG A 344 -2.89 -11.29 44.42
C ARG A 344 -1.54 -11.68 45.00
N ASN A 345 -0.50 -11.68 44.17
CA ASN A 345 0.83 -12.12 44.56
C ASN A 345 1.72 -10.95 45.04
N HIS A 346 1.27 -9.70 44.84
CA HIS A 346 1.92 -8.44 45.21
C HIS A 346 3.27 -8.22 44.52
N ASP A 347 3.42 -8.68 43.28
CA ASP A 347 4.61 -8.47 42.44
C ASP A 347 4.58 -7.15 41.66
N GLY A 348 3.49 -6.38 41.75
CA GLY A 348 3.32 -5.10 41.09
C GLY A 348 3.01 -5.23 39.59
N LYS A 349 2.62 -6.40 39.12
CA LYS A 349 2.18 -6.70 37.76
C LYS A 349 0.84 -7.45 37.80
N LEU A 350 0.20 -7.61 36.64
CA LEU A 350 -1.03 -8.38 36.51
C LEU A 350 -0.88 -9.54 35.54
N ALA A 351 -0.86 -10.76 36.05
CA ALA A 351 -0.95 -11.96 35.22
C ALA A 351 -2.38 -12.17 34.70
N ARG A 352 -2.51 -12.83 33.54
CA ARG A 352 -3.84 -13.18 32.99
C ARG A 352 -4.72 -13.95 33.97
N ALA A 353 -4.15 -14.79 34.83
CA ALA A 353 -4.89 -15.59 35.81
C ALA A 353 -5.41 -14.78 37.02
N GLU A 354 -4.91 -13.56 37.21
CA GLU A 354 -5.24 -12.67 38.31
C GLU A 354 -6.40 -11.72 37.97
N VAL A 355 -6.51 -11.36 36.68
CA VAL A 355 -7.55 -10.46 36.16
C VAL A 355 -8.90 -11.17 36.08
N ASP A 356 -9.90 -10.60 36.74
CA ASP A 356 -11.30 -11.03 36.68
C ASP A 356 -12.18 -9.95 36.01
N ASP A 357 -11.83 -9.61 34.77
CA ASP A 357 -12.63 -8.75 33.90
C ASP A 357 -12.57 -9.26 32.46
N ARG A 358 -13.73 -9.55 31.90
CA ARG A 358 -13.83 -10.15 30.57
C ARG A 358 -13.29 -9.22 29.47
N GLU A 359 -13.54 -7.91 29.55
CA GLU A 359 -13.11 -6.98 28.51
C GLU A 359 -11.59 -6.81 28.49
N VAL A 360 -10.95 -6.84 29.67
CA VAL A 360 -9.49 -6.88 29.81
C VAL A 360 -8.94 -8.22 29.33
N LEU A 361 -9.51 -9.35 29.76
CA LEU A 361 -9.06 -10.69 29.37
C LEU A 361 -9.16 -10.94 27.85
N ASP A 362 -10.22 -10.46 27.21
CA ASP A 362 -10.44 -10.54 25.75
C ASP A 362 -9.45 -9.66 24.97
N ARG A 363 -8.79 -8.71 25.64
CA ARG A 363 -7.81 -7.79 25.07
C ARG A 363 -6.41 -7.94 25.64
N PHE A 364 -6.17 -8.88 26.57
CA PHE A 364 -4.89 -9.01 27.28
C PHE A 364 -3.69 -9.00 26.35
N TYR A 365 -3.73 -9.78 25.26
CA TYR A 365 -2.67 -9.82 24.24
C TYR A 365 -2.38 -8.46 23.59
N ARG A 366 -3.39 -7.58 23.49
CA ARG A 366 -3.26 -6.21 22.94
C ARG A 366 -2.87 -5.18 23.99
N ILE A 367 -2.84 -5.57 25.26
CA ILE A 367 -2.34 -4.74 26.36
C ILE A 367 -0.88 -5.12 26.62
N ASP A 368 -0.59 -6.42 26.69
CA ASP A 368 0.72 -7.06 26.81
C ASP A 368 1.52 -6.90 25.50
N LEU A 369 2.06 -5.71 25.27
CA LEU A 369 2.77 -5.34 24.05
C LEU A 369 4.09 -6.09 23.93
N ASP A 370 4.77 -6.36 25.04
CA ASP A 370 6.02 -7.11 25.03
C ASP A 370 5.83 -8.64 25.02
N GLN A 371 4.60 -9.10 25.24
CA GLN A 371 4.17 -10.50 25.28
C GLN A 371 4.85 -11.30 26.40
N SER A 372 5.13 -10.66 27.53
CA SER A 372 5.70 -11.29 28.72
C SER A 372 4.70 -12.17 29.48
N GLY A 373 3.40 -12.02 29.20
CA GLY A 373 2.31 -12.67 29.93
C GLY A 373 1.91 -11.93 31.21
N LEU A 374 2.51 -10.78 31.48
CA LEU A 374 2.29 -9.95 32.66
C LEU A 374 2.07 -8.50 32.20
N LEU A 375 0.99 -7.87 32.64
CA LEU A 375 0.79 -6.44 32.36
C LEU A 375 1.56 -5.60 33.38
N ASP A 376 2.19 -4.54 32.90
CA ASP A 376 2.76 -3.48 33.74
C ASP A 376 2.01 -2.15 33.61
N GLU A 377 2.39 -1.17 34.45
CA GLU A 377 1.78 0.17 34.46
C GLU A 377 1.85 0.86 33.10
N LYS A 378 2.98 0.72 32.40
CA LYS A 378 3.23 1.41 31.14
C LYS A 378 2.32 0.87 30.04
N GLU A 379 2.18 -0.45 29.96
CA GLU A 379 1.28 -1.12 29.02
C GLU A 379 -0.18 -0.79 29.31
N TRP A 380 -0.56 -0.83 30.59
CA TRP A 380 -1.89 -0.51 31.05
C TRP A 380 -2.31 0.91 30.69
N ASP A 381 -1.50 1.90 31.07
CA ASP A 381 -1.77 3.31 30.82
C ASP A 381 -1.75 3.63 29.33
N ARG A 382 -0.83 3.02 28.57
CA ARG A 382 -0.78 3.16 27.12
C ARG A 382 -2.06 2.63 26.47
N HIS A 383 -2.55 1.47 26.90
CA HIS A 383 -3.78 0.92 26.35
C HIS A 383 -4.98 1.81 26.68
N ALA A 384 -5.09 2.31 27.92
CA ALA A 384 -6.13 3.25 28.33
C ALA A 384 -6.10 4.51 27.44
N GLU A 385 -4.91 5.07 27.20
CA GLU A 385 -4.70 6.26 26.40
C GLU A 385 -5.10 6.06 24.92
N VAL A 386 -4.81 4.89 24.35
CA VAL A 386 -5.22 4.52 22.99
C VAL A 386 -6.74 4.57 22.85
N PHE A 387 -7.50 4.00 23.79
CA PHE A 387 -8.96 4.04 23.75
C PHE A 387 -9.51 5.45 23.96
N ARG A 388 -8.87 6.26 24.81
CA ARG A 388 -9.24 7.66 25.04
C ARG A 388 -9.09 8.50 23.76
N ARG A 389 -8.00 8.30 23.01
CA ARG A 389 -7.64 9.10 21.82
C ARG A 389 -8.21 8.58 20.51
N ALA A 390 -8.47 7.29 20.37
CA ALA A 390 -8.87 6.68 19.10
C ALA A 390 -10.15 7.29 18.53
N GLN A 391 -10.13 7.70 17.27
CA GLN A 391 -11.29 8.30 16.61
C GLN A 391 -11.64 7.54 15.34
N ASN A 392 -12.87 7.05 15.30
CA ASN A 392 -13.46 6.48 14.09
C ASN A 392 -13.99 7.61 13.21
N ALA A 393 -13.33 7.83 12.06
CA ALA A 393 -13.64 8.92 11.16
C ALA A 393 -12.99 8.74 9.78
N ILE A 394 -13.50 9.49 8.82
CA ILE A 394 -12.74 9.93 7.66
C ILE A 394 -12.38 11.41 7.85
N LEU A 395 -11.12 11.74 7.58
CA LEU A 395 -10.56 13.07 7.64
C LEU A 395 -10.22 13.54 6.24
N ALA A 396 -10.61 14.76 5.90
CA ALA A 396 -9.99 15.50 4.80
C ALA A 396 -9.02 16.51 5.38
N LEU A 397 -7.76 16.36 5.02
CA LEU A 397 -6.65 17.11 5.57
C LEU A 397 -6.07 18.02 4.51
N ARG A 398 -5.66 19.22 4.90
CA ARG A 398 -4.83 20.13 4.12
C ARG A 398 -3.57 20.47 4.93
N PRO A 399 -2.60 19.54 5.02
CA PRO A 399 -1.39 19.76 5.82
C PRO A 399 -0.58 20.95 5.31
N ALA A 400 -0.25 21.85 6.24
CA ALA A 400 0.64 22.98 6.01
C ALA A 400 1.58 23.12 7.22
N GLY A 401 2.89 23.23 6.95
CA GLY A 401 3.91 23.36 7.99
C GLY A 401 4.60 22.05 8.38
N ARG A 402 5.25 22.05 9.55
CA ARG A 402 6.01 20.94 10.12
C ARG A 402 5.57 20.70 11.58
N GLY A 403 5.88 19.52 12.11
CA GLY A 403 5.58 19.13 13.48
C GLY A 403 4.16 18.60 13.68
N GLU A 404 3.66 18.67 14.91
CA GLU A 404 2.29 18.27 15.21
C GLU A 404 1.31 19.34 14.72
N LEU A 405 0.45 18.96 13.77
CA LEU A 405 -0.53 19.87 13.20
C LEU A 405 -1.77 19.91 14.08
N ASN A 406 -2.29 21.12 14.27
CA ASN A 406 -3.52 21.35 15.02
C ASN A 406 -4.76 21.15 14.13
N GLU A 407 -5.95 21.43 14.69
CA GLU A 407 -7.24 21.28 13.99
C GLU A 407 -7.34 22.07 12.68
N SER A 408 -6.53 23.11 12.46
CA SER A 408 -6.52 23.87 11.20
C SER A 408 -6.07 23.05 9.99
N ALA A 409 -5.36 21.93 10.21
CA ALA A 409 -5.03 21.00 9.14
C ALA A 409 -6.21 20.12 8.72
N VAL A 410 -7.28 20.04 9.52
CA VAL A 410 -8.48 19.26 9.24
C VAL A 410 -9.52 20.16 8.57
N VAL A 411 -9.77 19.94 7.28
CA VAL A 411 -10.76 20.70 6.52
C VAL A 411 -12.17 20.25 6.87
N TRP A 412 -12.38 18.94 6.98
CA TRP A 412 -13.63 18.38 7.50
C TRP A 412 -13.40 16.97 8.04
N LYS A 413 -14.36 16.53 8.86
CA LYS A 413 -14.41 15.20 9.47
C LYS A 413 -15.80 14.60 9.28
N TYR A 414 -15.87 13.33 8.93
CA TYR A 414 -17.13 12.60 8.78
C TYR A 414 -17.04 11.22 9.46
N GLN A 415 -18.12 10.79 10.12
CA GLN A 415 -18.08 9.63 11.04
C GLN A 415 -19.09 8.53 10.71
N ARG A 416 -19.95 8.72 9.70
CA ARG A 416 -20.96 7.73 9.32
C ARG A 416 -20.41 6.87 8.18
N GLY A 417 -20.74 5.59 8.15
CA GLY A 417 -20.36 4.71 7.03
C GLY A 417 -18.85 4.57 6.80
N VAL A 418 -18.01 4.85 7.81
CA VAL A 418 -16.55 4.76 7.68
C VAL A 418 -16.15 3.27 7.50
N PRO A 419 -15.35 2.94 6.48
CA PRO A 419 -14.92 1.57 6.23
C PRO A 419 -13.91 1.07 7.28
N TYR A 420 -13.94 -0.23 7.58
CA TYR A 420 -12.92 -0.85 8.44
C TYR A 420 -11.62 -1.09 7.66
N VAL A 421 -11.70 -1.83 6.55
CA VAL A 421 -10.54 -2.28 5.76
C VAL A 421 -10.39 -1.50 4.45
N ALA A 422 -11.49 -1.20 3.78
CA ALA A 422 -11.46 -0.63 2.43
C ALA A 422 -10.89 0.80 2.42
N THR A 423 -9.95 1.05 1.50
CA THR A 423 -9.45 2.39 1.20
C THR A 423 -10.50 3.20 0.43
N PRO A 424 -10.79 4.45 0.83
CA PRO A 424 -11.65 5.34 0.04
C PRO A 424 -11.13 5.55 -1.38
N LEU A 425 -12.02 5.92 -2.29
CA LEU A 425 -11.68 6.19 -3.68
C LEU A 425 -12.07 7.63 -4.02
N LEU A 426 -11.13 8.43 -4.49
CA LEU A 426 -11.42 9.77 -4.98
C LEU A 426 -11.55 9.74 -6.50
N ASP A 427 -12.76 9.93 -7.01
CA ASP A 427 -13.04 10.03 -8.45
C ASP A 427 -13.69 11.36 -8.77
N LYS A 428 -13.04 12.16 -9.62
CA LYS A 428 -13.56 13.46 -10.10
C LYS A 428 -14.04 14.38 -8.97
N GLY A 429 -13.31 14.38 -7.85
CA GLY A 429 -13.61 15.20 -6.68
C GLY A 429 -14.72 14.64 -5.77
N ILE A 430 -15.25 13.45 -6.06
CA ILE A 430 -16.20 12.74 -5.21
C ILE A 430 -15.46 11.65 -4.45
N LEU A 431 -15.59 11.63 -3.13
CA LEU A 431 -14.96 10.62 -2.30
C LEU A 431 -15.93 9.48 -2.00
N TRP A 432 -15.62 8.29 -2.51
CA TRP A 432 -16.41 7.08 -2.35
C TRP A 432 -15.85 6.22 -1.22
N MET A 433 -16.75 5.68 -0.40
CA MET A 433 -16.45 4.72 0.64
C MET A 433 -17.37 3.52 0.50
N ALA A 434 -16.81 2.32 0.62
CA ALA A 434 -17.57 1.07 0.67
C ALA A 434 -17.37 0.41 2.04
N LYS A 435 -18.47 0.19 2.76
CA LYS A 435 -18.48 -0.49 4.05
C LYS A 435 -19.14 -1.86 3.92
N ASP A 436 -18.72 -2.79 4.78
CA ASP A 436 -19.31 -4.12 4.91
C ASP A 436 -20.85 -4.07 4.97
N GLY A 437 -21.48 -5.06 4.34
CA GLY A 437 -22.93 -5.09 4.13
C GLY A 437 -23.40 -4.38 2.86
N GLY A 438 -22.48 -3.97 1.97
CA GLY A 438 -22.80 -3.41 0.66
C GLY A 438 -23.23 -1.94 0.69
N ILE A 439 -22.85 -1.20 1.74
CA ILE A 439 -23.21 0.22 1.89
C ILE A 439 -22.14 1.07 1.22
N VAL A 440 -22.54 1.82 0.18
CA VAL A 440 -21.70 2.81 -0.49
C VAL A 440 -22.10 4.21 -0.02
N THR A 441 -21.12 4.99 0.45
CA THR A 441 -21.27 6.40 0.82
C THR A 441 -20.44 7.25 -0.12
N ARG A 442 -20.96 8.43 -0.50
CA ARG A 442 -20.22 9.46 -1.23
C ARG A 442 -20.21 10.76 -0.44
N LEU A 443 -19.10 11.48 -0.48
CA LEU A 443 -18.92 12.81 0.12
C LEU A 443 -18.50 13.83 -0.93
#